data_AF-A0A136NDT4-F1
#
_entry.id   AF-A0A136NDT4-F1
#
_cell.length_a   1.000
_cell.length_b   1.000
_cell.length_c   1.000
_cell.angle_alpha   90.00
_cell.angle_beta   90.00
_cell.angle_gamma   90.00
#
_symmetry.space_group_name_H-M   'P 1'
#
loop_
_entity.id
_entity.type
_entity.pdbx_description
1 polymer ?
#
loop_
_entity_poly.entity_id
_entity_poly.type
_entity_poly.pdbx_seq_one_letter_code
_entity_poly.pdbx_strand_id
1 'polypeptide(L)'
;MKKNFFYYIFFLLPIWAFSQNEDSLLSIIETKVEIESLEFLSQQDRSIGDKSRQFNYDTFKVERTLEKLLDLDPSTHGTNFGISIATKGYDFLLNKYYKLLLSSLNKENQSVLKNAQKAWLNFRDEETKLISLLRSDKYSGGGTIQSMIELSSILSLYKARVIELFNHYDEITNE
;
A
#
# COMPACT_ATOMS: atom_id res chain seq x y z
N MET A 1 52.97 -3.22 37.60
CA MET A 1 51.75 -4.05 37.68
C MET A 1 50.69 -3.47 36.75
N LYS A 2 50.47 -4.11 35.60
CA LYS A 2 49.42 -3.74 34.63
C LYS A 2 48.09 -4.34 35.10
N LYS A 3 47.01 -3.55 35.17
CA LYS A 3 45.65 -4.06 35.46
C LYS A 3 44.68 -3.65 34.34
N ASN A 4 44.27 -4.68 33.61
CA ASN A 4 42.93 -5.02 33.13
C ASN A 4 42.18 -3.99 32.28
N PHE A 5 42.26 -4.21 30.97
CA PHE A 5 41.33 -3.68 29.97
C PHE A 5 40.06 -4.55 29.98
N PHE A 6 38.91 -3.95 30.30
CA PHE A 6 37.59 -4.59 30.23
C PHE A 6 37.15 -4.64 28.76
N TYR A 7 36.96 -5.82 28.17
CA TYR A 7 36.31 -5.97 26.88
C TYR A 7 34.79 -5.90 27.08
N TYR A 8 34.16 -4.83 26.62
CA TYR A 8 32.71 -4.81 26.40
C TYR A 8 32.44 -5.39 25.01
N ILE A 9 31.92 -6.62 24.96
CA ILE A 9 31.30 -7.19 23.77
C ILE A 9 29.92 -6.53 23.63
N PHE A 10 29.78 -5.64 22.66
CA PHE A 10 28.47 -5.14 22.22
C PHE A 10 27.76 -6.29 21.47
N PHE A 11 26.71 -6.84 22.07
CA PHE A 11 25.75 -7.68 21.34
C PHE A 11 24.96 -6.78 20.38
N LEU A 12 25.40 -6.71 19.12
CA LEU A 12 24.52 -6.35 18.02
C LEU A 12 23.55 -7.54 17.83
N LEU A 13 22.35 -7.46 18.40
CA LEU A 13 21.28 -8.38 18.02
C LEU A 13 20.98 -8.22 16.52
N PRO A 14 20.77 -9.30 15.78
CA PRO A 14 20.65 -9.24 14.34
C PRO A 14 19.26 -8.73 13.97
N ILE A 15 19.19 -7.51 13.47
CA ILE A 15 17.99 -6.92 12.81
C ILE A 15 17.49 -7.84 11.65
N TRP A 16 18.34 -8.75 11.18
CA TRP A 16 18.08 -9.70 10.10
C TRP A 16 17.11 -10.84 10.45
N ALA A 17 17.02 -11.27 11.72
CA ALA A 17 16.16 -12.39 12.10
C ALA A 17 14.66 -12.00 12.14
N PHE A 18 14.37 -10.71 12.35
CA PHE A 18 13.00 -10.21 12.46
C PHE A 18 12.35 -10.02 11.08
N SER A 19 13.09 -9.47 10.09
CA SER A 19 12.61 -9.31 8.71
C SER A 19 12.23 -10.64 8.05
N GLN A 20 13.02 -11.71 8.23
CA GLN A 20 12.70 -13.02 7.67
C GLN A 20 11.38 -13.60 8.23
N ASN A 21 11.04 -13.27 9.47
CA ASN A 21 9.80 -13.74 10.08
C ASN A 21 8.58 -12.98 9.53
N GLU A 22 8.67 -11.65 9.38
CA GLU A 22 7.62 -10.84 8.76
C GLU A 22 7.34 -11.26 7.30
N ASP A 23 8.38 -11.51 6.51
CA ASP A 23 8.23 -11.97 5.12
C ASP A 23 7.56 -13.35 5.03
N SER A 24 7.95 -14.28 5.91
CA SER A 24 7.35 -15.62 5.99
C SER A 24 5.87 -15.53 6.38
N LEU A 25 5.54 -14.73 7.40
CA LEU A 25 4.16 -14.51 7.84
C LEU A 25 3.31 -13.86 6.76
N LEU A 26 3.85 -12.86 6.06
CA LEU A 26 3.17 -12.21 4.95
C LEU A 26 2.81 -13.22 3.85
N SER A 27 3.73 -14.11 3.47
CA SER A 27 3.46 -15.13 2.44
C SER A 27 2.31 -16.08 2.81
N ILE A 28 2.19 -16.43 4.09
CA ILE A 28 1.09 -17.26 4.61
C ILE A 28 -0.23 -16.48 4.56
N ILE A 29 -0.22 -15.21 4.93
CA ILE A 29 -1.40 -14.34 4.86
C ILE A 29 -1.84 -14.18 3.41
N GLU A 30 -0.92 -13.88 2.49
CA GLU A 30 -1.21 -13.72 1.06
C GLU A 30 -1.84 -14.99 0.47
N THR A 31 -1.35 -16.17 0.85
CA THR A 31 -1.95 -17.45 0.42
C THR A 31 -3.39 -17.61 0.91
N LYS A 32 -3.67 -17.28 2.18
CA LYS A 32 -5.03 -17.33 2.73
C LYS A 32 -5.95 -16.31 2.07
N VAL A 33 -5.45 -15.10 1.85
CA VAL A 33 -6.18 -14.03 1.18
C VAL A 33 -6.50 -14.41 -0.27
N GLU A 34 -5.60 -15.10 -0.97
CA GLU A 34 -5.88 -15.61 -2.33
C GLU A 34 -7.13 -16.51 -2.33
N ILE A 35 -7.21 -17.47 -1.41
CA ILE A 35 -8.37 -18.37 -1.30
C ILE A 35 -9.65 -17.56 -1.01
N GLU A 36 -9.59 -16.66 -0.02
CA GLU A 36 -10.74 -15.80 0.34
C GLU A 36 -11.16 -14.88 -0.80
N SER A 37 -10.21 -14.42 -1.62
CA SER A 37 -10.49 -13.55 -2.78
C SER A 37 -11.19 -14.30 -3.92
N LEU A 38 -10.87 -15.58 -4.12
CA LEU A 38 -11.56 -16.44 -5.09
C LEU A 38 -12.99 -16.73 -4.65
N GLU A 39 -13.20 -16.99 -3.35
CA GLU A 39 -14.54 -17.12 -2.76
C GLU A 39 -15.32 -15.82 -2.92
N PHE A 40 -14.72 -14.67 -2.58
CA PHE A 40 -15.30 -13.36 -2.79
C PHE A 40 -15.71 -13.12 -4.25
N LEU A 41 -14.82 -13.42 -5.21
CA LEU A 41 -15.10 -13.29 -6.64
C LEU A 41 -16.30 -14.16 -7.07
N SER A 42 -16.41 -15.38 -6.54
CA SER A 42 -17.50 -16.30 -6.88
C SER A 42 -18.88 -15.83 -6.36
N GLN A 43 -18.88 -15.03 -5.28
CA GLN A 43 -20.08 -14.50 -4.64
C GLN A 43 -20.52 -13.14 -5.20
N GLN A 44 -19.68 -12.47 -5.99
CA GLN A 44 -20.05 -11.20 -6.61
C GLN A 44 -21.23 -11.36 -7.57
N ASP A 45 -22.11 -10.35 -7.56
CA ASP A 45 -23.26 -10.32 -8.48
C ASP A 45 -22.76 -10.36 -9.93
N ARG A 46 -23.32 -11.30 -10.71
CA ARG A 46 -23.00 -11.48 -12.12
C ARG A 46 -23.48 -10.31 -12.99
N SER A 47 -24.39 -9.47 -12.48
CA SER A 47 -24.81 -8.23 -13.14
C SER A 47 -23.70 -7.17 -13.16
N ILE A 48 -22.74 -7.25 -12.23
CA ILE A 48 -21.57 -6.37 -12.19
C ILE A 48 -20.68 -6.71 -13.38
N GLY A 49 -20.30 -5.69 -14.16
CA GLY A 49 -19.42 -5.87 -15.33
C GLY A 49 -18.06 -6.47 -14.94
N ASP A 50 -17.47 -7.28 -15.83
CA ASP A 50 -16.24 -8.03 -15.60
C ASP A 50 -15.09 -7.16 -15.06
N LYS A 51 -14.95 -5.94 -15.59
CA LYS A 51 -13.93 -4.96 -15.16
C LYS A 51 -14.13 -4.54 -13.70
N SER A 52 -15.36 -4.22 -13.32
CA SER A 52 -15.74 -3.89 -11.95
C SER A 52 -15.54 -5.09 -11.01
N ARG A 53 -15.87 -6.31 -11.44
CA ARG A 53 -15.60 -7.52 -10.63
C ARG A 53 -14.11 -7.73 -10.39
N GLN A 54 -13.29 -7.51 -11.41
CA GLN A 54 -11.83 -7.57 -11.31
C GLN A 54 -11.29 -6.48 -10.37
N PHE A 55 -11.79 -5.25 -10.45
CA PHE A 55 -11.42 -4.16 -9.54
C PHE A 55 -11.78 -4.45 -8.09
N ASN A 56 -12.97 -4.96 -7.86
CA ASN A 56 -13.40 -5.41 -6.53
C ASN A 56 -12.49 -6.53 -6.01
N TYR A 57 -12.14 -7.51 -6.85
CA TYR A 57 -11.22 -8.59 -6.48
C TYR A 57 -9.84 -8.06 -6.08
N ASP A 58 -9.25 -7.19 -6.91
CA ASP A 58 -7.92 -6.65 -6.69
C ASP A 58 -7.86 -5.82 -5.41
N THR A 59 -8.84 -4.94 -5.19
CA THR A 59 -8.91 -4.11 -3.98
C THR A 59 -9.23 -4.94 -2.74
N PHE A 60 -10.11 -5.94 -2.84
CA PHE A 60 -10.40 -6.89 -1.77
C PHE A 60 -9.13 -7.56 -1.25
N LYS A 61 -8.23 -8.03 -2.13
CA LYS A 61 -6.97 -8.64 -1.70
C LYS A 61 -6.12 -7.71 -0.84
N VAL A 62 -6.01 -6.44 -1.22
CA VAL A 62 -5.21 -5.47 -0.48
C VAL A 62 -5.84 -5.17 0.89
N GLU A 63 -7.14 -4.89 0.92
CA GLU A 63 -7.86 -4.56 2.15
C GLU A 63 -7.93 -5.74 3.11
N ARG A 64 -8.14 -6.95 2.59
CA ARG A 64 -8.20 -8.17 3.40
C ARG A 64 -6.84 -8.56 3.95
N THR A 65 -5.76 -8.30 3.22
CA THR A 65 -4.39 -8.46 3.73
C THR A 65 -4.12 -7.48 4.87
N LEU A 66 -4.52 -6.21 4.71
CA LEU A 66 -4.40 -5.20 5.76
C LEU A 66 -5.15 -5.64 7.02
N GLU A 67 -6.43 -6.01 6.90
CA GLU A 67 -7.25 -6.47 8.02
C GLU A 67 -6.59 -7.61 8.79
N LYS A 68 -6.11 -8.66 8.10
CA LYS A 68 -5.44 -9.79 8.74
C LYS A 68 -4.14 -9.40 9.44
N LEU A 69 -3.40 -8.44 8.90
CA LEU A 69 -2.17 -7.93 9.52
C LEU A 69 -2.48 -7.13 10.79
N LEU A 70 -3.55 -6.32 10.77
CA LEU A 70 -4.01 -5.58 11.95
C LEU A 70 -4.53 -6.51 13.06
N ASP A 71 -5.23 -7.59 12.69
CA ASP A 71 -5.70 -8.61 13.64
C ASP A 71 -4.54 -9.40 14.25
N LEU A 72 -3.48 -9.66 13.46
CA LEU A 72 -2.32 -10.42 13.89
C LEU A 72 -1.46 -9.64 14.89
N ASP A 73 -1.22 -8.35 14.62
CA ASP A 73 -0.43 -7.48 15.49
C ASP A 73 -1.09 -6.09 15.60
N PRO A 74 -1.92 -5.86 16.64
CA PRO A 74 -2.58 -4.58 16.87
C PRO A 74 -1.67 -3.53 17.51
N SER A 75 -0.36 -3.81 17.67
CA SER A 75 0.59 -2.80 18.14
C SER A 75 0.77 -1.69 17.10
N THR A 76 1.39 -0.56 17.51
CA THR A 76 1.73 0.49 16.55
C THR A 76 2.69 0.01 15.47
N HIS A 77 3.64 -0.87 15.81
CA HIS A 77 4.57 -1.44 14.83
C HIS A 77 3.82 -2.30 13.80
N GLY A 78 3.01 -3.25 14.27
CA GLY A 78 2.19 -4.10 13.40
C GLY A 78 1.20 -3.30 12.55
N THR A 79 0.57 -2.27 13.12
CA THR A 79 -0.31 -1.37 12.39
C THR A 79 0.44 -0.61 11.29
N ASN A 80 1.60 -0.02 11.59
CA ASN A 80 2.43 0.68 10.62
C ASN A 80 2.91 -0.27 9.52
N PHE A 81 3.28 -1.50 9.87
CA PHE A 81 3.65 -2.55 8.92
C PHE A 81 2.48 -2.87 7.99
N GLY A 82 1.30 -3.17 8.53
CA GLY A 82 0.08 -3.46 7.77
C GLY A 82 -0.27 -2.34 6.79
N ILE A 83 -0.29 -1.08 7.24
CA ILE A 83 -0.57 0.08 6.39
C ILE A 83 0.49 0.22 5.29
N SER A 84 1.76 -0.03 5.60
CA SER A 84 2.86 0.00 4.63
C SER A 84 2.71 -1.09 3.56
N ILE A 85 2.31 -2.30 3.94
CA ILE A 85 2.01 -3.39 3.00
C ILE A 85 0.81 -3.02 2.11
N ALA A 86 -0.26 -2.48 2.70
CA ALA A 86 -1.42 -2.01 1.94
C ALA A 86 -1.02 -0.92 0.92
N THR A 87 -0.16 0.02 1.33
CA THR A 87 0.33 1.10 0.45
C THR A 87 1.09 0.55 -0.75
N LYS A 88 1.96 -0.45 -0.54
CA LYS A 88 2.64 -1.18 -1.64
C LYS A 88 1.64 -1.90 -2.55
N GLY A 89 0.60 -2.51 -1.97
CA GLY A 89 -0.49 -3.14 -2.72
C GLY A 89 -1.21 -2.14 -3.63
N TYR A 90 -1.58 -0.97 -3.11
CA TYR A 90 -2.19 0.07 -3.94
C TYR A 90 -1.23 0.69 -4.96
N ASP A 91 0.07 0.82 -4.68
CA ASP A 91 1.05 1.22 -5.70
C ASP A 91 1.14 0.22 -6.86
N PHE A 92 1.07 -1.08 -6.55
CA PHE A 92 0.99 -2.12 -7.57
C PHE A 92 -0.30 -1.99 -8.40
N LEU A 93 -1.47 -1.82 -7.77
CA LEU A 93 -2.75 -1.64 -8.46
C LEU A 93 -2.77 -0.34 -9.28
N LEU A 94 -2.16 0.73 -8.79
CA LEU A 94 -2.04 2.00 -9.50
C LEU A 94 -1.33 1.78 -10.83
N ASN A 95 -0.19 1.08 -10.81
CA ASN A 95 0.54 0.74 -12.03
C ASN A 95 -0.27 -0.18 -12.96
N LYS A 96 -1.05 -1.12 -12.43
CA LYS A 96 -1.94 -1.99 -13.20
C LYS A 96 -3.00 -1.18 -13.94
N TYR A 97 -3.79 -0.37 -13.24
CA TYR A 97 -4.89 0.40 -13.84
C TYR A 97 -4.40 1.54 -14.72
N TYR A 98 -3.27 2.15 -14.39
CA TYR A 98 -2.60 3.09 -15.29
C TYR A 98 -2.27 2.43 -16.63
N LYS A 99 -1.71 1.20 -16.63
CA LYS A 99 -1.37 0.48 -17.88
C LYS A 99 -2.62 0.10 -18.67
N LEU A 100 -3.69 -0.34 -17.99
CA LEU A 100 -4.97 -0.65 -18.64
C LEU A 100 -5.53 0.60 -19.33
N LEU A 101 -5.68 1.70 -18.60
CA LEU A 101 -6.14 2.98 -19.16
C LEU A 101 -5.25 3.44 -20.33
N LEU A 102 -3.93 3.38 -20.17
CA LEU A 102 -2.99 3.78 -21.21
C LEU A 102 -3.15 2.95 -22.49
N SER A 103 -3.39 1.64 -22.36
CA SER A 103 -3.57 0.74 -23.49
C SER A 103 -4.89 0.95 -24.25
N SER A 104 -5.90 1.49 -23.58
CA SER A 104 -7.21 1.82 -24.17
C SER A 104 -7.20 3.14 -24.95
N LEU A 105 -6.17 3.97 -24.78
CA LEU A 105 -6.04 5.26 -25.46
C LEU A 105 -5.29 5.14 -26.80
N ASN A 106 -5.70 5.97 -27.78
CA ASN A 106 -4.92 6.16 -29.00
C ASN A 106 -3.54 6.80 -28.71
N LYS A 107 -2.60 6.67 -29.64
CA LYS A 107 -1.20 7.09 -29.44
C LYS A 107 -1.05 8.57 -29.08
N GLU A 108 -1.89 9.43 -29.64
CA GLU A 108 -1.88 10.87 -29.37
C GLU A 108 -2.29 11.17 -27.93
N ASN A 109 -3.42 10.59 -27.48
CA ASN A 109 -4.00 10.79 -26.16
C ASN A 109 -3.19 10.12 -25.03
N GLN A 110 -2.41 9.09 -25.33
CA GLN A 110 -1.50 8.48 -24.35
C GLN A 110 -0.49 9.49 -23.77
N SER A 111 -0.10 10.51 -24.53
CA SER A 111 0.82 11.56 -24.04
C SER A 111 0.19 12.39 -22.92
N VAL A 112 -1.12 12.67 -23.01
CA VAL A 112 -1.88 13.41 -22.00
C VAL A 112 -1.93 12.64 -20.70
N LEU A 113 -2.27 11.35 -20.74
CA LEU A 113 -2.27 10.50 -19.54
C LEU A 113 -0.89 10.38 -18.90
N LYS A 114 0.17 10.19 -19.70
CA LYS A 114 1.55 10.13 -19.21
C LYS A 114 1.94 11.40 -18.47
N ASN A 115 1.58 12.56 -19.01
CA ASN A 115 1.89 13.86 -18.40
C ASN A 115 1.07 14.07 -17.11
N ALA A 116 -0.23 13.73 -17.13
CA ALA A 116 -1.06 13.78 -15.93
C ALA A 116 -0.52 12.88 -14.81
N GLN A 117 -0.10 11.65 -15.15
CA GLN A 117 0.48 10.72 -14.18
C GLN A 117 1.82 11.22 -13.62
N LYS A 118 2.69 11.82 -14.45
CA LYS A 118 3.93 12.46 -13.97
C LYS A 118 3.65 13.62 -13.02
N ALA A 119 2.69 14.48 -13.34
CA ALA A 119 2.29 15.58 -12.47
C ALA A 119 1.74 15.06 -11.13
N TRP A 120 0.93 13.98 -11.17
CA TRP A 120 0.44 13.33 -9.96
C TRP A 120 1.57 12.74 -9.10
N LEU A 121 2.59 12.12 -9.70
CA LEU A 121 3.75 11.61 -8.96
C LEU A 121 4.51 12.73 -8.23
N ASN A 122 4.72 13.87 -8.90
CA ASN A 122 5.33 15.04 -8.27
C ASN A 122 4.47 15.57 -7.12
N PHE A 123 3.15 15.69 -7.32
CA PHE A 123 2.22 16.09 -6.28
C PHE A 123 2.27 15.13 -5.08
N ARG A 124 2.18 13.82 -5.32
CA ARG A 124 2.25 12.79 -4.28
C ARG A 124 3.52 12.91 -3.45
N ASP A 125 4.67 13.12 -4.09
CA ASP A 125 5.96 13.20 -3.41
C ASP A 125 6.05 14.46 -2.53
N GLU A 126 5.56 15.60 -3.00
CA GLU A 126 5.49 16.82 -2.21
C GLU A 126 4.44 16.75 -1.09
N GLU A 127 3.27 16.16 -1.37
CA GLU A 127 2.21 15.98 -0.38
C GLU A 127 2.64 15.01 0.72
N THR A 128 3.37 13.94 0.38
CA THR A 128 3.93 13.02 1.38
C THR A 128 4.89 13.75 2.33
N LYS A 129 5.76 14.63 1.80
CA LYS A 129 6.64 15.47 2.63
C LYS A 129 5.84 16.40 3.54
N LEU A 130 4.77 17.01 3.02
CA LEU A 130 3.90 17.88 3.80
C LEU A 130 3.20 17.10 4.92
N ILE A 131 2.68 15.92 4.64
CA ILE A 131 2.07 15.03 5.64
C ILE A 131 3.10 14.75 6.74
N SER A 132 4.29 14.26 6.41
CA SER A 132 5.34 13.97 7.40
C SER A 132 5.71 15.21 8.22
N LEU A 133 5.83 16.38 7.57
CA LEU A 133 6.12 17.65 8.25
C LEU A 133 5.04 17.97 9.30
N LEU A 134 3.77 17.87 8.94
CA LEU A 134 2.63 18.14 9.84
C LEU A 134 2.49 17.13 10.97
N ARG A 135 3.11 15.95 10.84
CA ARG A 135 3.11 14.88 11.86
C ARG A 135 4.29 14.96 12.82
N SER A 136 5.27 15.82 12.55
CA SER A 136 6.37 16.08 13.49
C SER A 136 5.89 16.61 14.85
N ASP A 137 6.70 16.40 15.89
CA ASP A 137 6.45 16.86 17.25
C ASP A 137 6.06 18.34 17.33
N LYS A 138 6.68 19.16 16.46
CA LYS A 138 6.45 20.61 16.39
C LYS A 138 4.98 20.99 16.10
N TYR A 139 4.29 20.21 15.28
CA TYR A 139 2.95 20.57 14.80
C TYR A 139 1.83 19.69 15.36
N SER A 140 2.16 18.46 15.79
CA SER A 140 1.17 17.48 16.24
C SER A 140 1.31 17.04 17.70
N GLY A 141 2.38 17.45 18.38
CA GLY A 141 2.72 16.98 19.73
C GLY A 141 3.41 15.61 19.76
N GLY A 142 3.64 14.98 18.61
CA GLY A 142 4.44 13.76 18.49
C GLY A 142 3.74 12.49 18.95
N GLY A 143 4.54 11.47 19.26
CA GLY A 143 4.08 10.17 19.74
C GLY A 143 3.76 9.17 18.61
N THR A 144 3.62 7.89 18.99
CA THR A 144 3.49 6.79 18.03
C THR A 144 2.19 6.85 17.22
N ILE A 145 1.13 7.48 17.74
CA ILE A 145 -0.13 7.69 17.01
C ILE A 145 0.06 8.52 15.73
N GLN A 146 1.01 9.46 15.72
CA GLN A 146 1.24 10.32 14.55
C GLN A 146 1.81 9.53 13.37
N SER A 147 2.61 8.50 13.63
CA SER A 147 3.12 7.61 12.58
C SER A 147 1.99 6.80 11.91
N MET A 148 0.99 6.35 12.68
CA MET A 148 -0.18 5.66 12.14
C MET A 148 -1.03 6.61 11.27
N ILE A 149 -1.23 7.85 11.73
CA ILE A 149 -1.96 8.89 11.00
C ILE A 149 -1.24 9.27 9.70
N GLU A 150 0.09 9.43 9.75
CA GLU A 150 0.94 9.70 8.59
C GLU A 150 0.76 8.63 7.51
N LEU A 151 1.00 7.38 7.86
CA LEU A 151 0.92 6.26 6.93
C LEU A 151 -0.50 6.07 6.39
N SER A 152 -1.53 6.27 7.22
CA SER A 152 -2.93 6.20 6.78
C SER A 152 -3.28 7.30 5.77
N SER A 153 -2.73 8.50 5.96
CA SER A 153 -2.92 9.62 5.03
C SER A 153 -2.25 9.32 3.68
N ILE A 154 -1.03 8.76 3.72
CA ILE A 154 -0.30 8.33 2.51
C ILE A 154 -1.07 7.21 1.80
N LEU A 155 -1.50 6.17 2.51
CA LEU A 155 -2.31 5.08 1.95
C LEU A 155 -3.55 5.63 1.21
N SER A 156 -4.22 6.64 1.79
CA SER A 156 -5.41 7.25 1.21
C SER A 156 -5.12 7.95 -0.14
N LEU A 157 -3.95 8.58 -0.31
CA LEU A 157 -3.53 9.16 -1.59
C LEU A 157 -3.40 8.09 -2.70
N TYR A 158 -2.81 6.95 -2.37
CA TYR A 158 -2.66 5.83 -3.31
C TYR A 158 -4.02 5.20 -3.65
N LYS A 159 -4.87 4.97 -2.64
CA LYS A 159 -6.24 4.45 -2.81
C LYS A 159 -7.05 5.33 -3.76
N ALA A 160 -7.06 6.64 -3.52
CA ALA A 160 -7.78 7.60 -4.35
C ALA A 160 -7.34 7.54 -5.81
N ARG A 161 -6.02 7.52 -6.06
CA ARG A 161 -5.50 7.47 -7.42
C ARG A 161 -5.84 6.17 -8.16
N VAL A 162 -5.83 5.04 -7.46
CA VAL A 162 -6.25 3.74 -8.03
C VAL A 162 -7.70 3.79 -8.48
N ILE A 163 -8.59 4.33 -7.65
CA ILE A 163 -10.01 4.49 -7.96
C ILE A 163 -10.19 5.42 -9.17
N GLU A 164 -9.51 6.57 -9.21
CA GLU A 164 -9.57 7.49 -10.35
C GLU A 164 -9.15 6.82 -11.66
N LEU A 165 -8.01 6.12 -11.66
CA LEU A 165 -7.50 5.44 -12.85
C LEU A 165 -8.44 4.33 -13.34
N PHE A 166 -9.03 3.57 -12.40
CA PHE A 166 -10.03 2.56 -12.72
C PHE A 166 -11.30 3.19 -13.29
N ASN A 167 -11.83 4.24 -12.67
CA ASN A 167 -13.05 4.90 -13.14
C ASN A 167 -12.88 5.42 -14.57
N HIS A 168 -11.77 6.11 -14.88
CA HIS A 168 -11.48 6.54 -16.24
C HIS A 168 -11.36 5.38 -17.22
N TYR A 169 -10.73 4.26 -16.80
CA TYR A 169 -10.62 3.08 -17.63
C TYR A 169 -11.99 2.46 -17.90
N ASP A 170 -12.82 2.33 -16.87
CA ASP A 170 -14.17 1.78 -16.96
C ASP A 170 -15.04 2.66 -17.88
N GLU A 171 -15.06 3.98 -17.66
CA GLU A 171 -15.81 4.97 -18.44
C GLU A 171 -15.54 4.89 -19.95
N ILE A 172 -14.28 4.83 -20.37
CA ILE A 172 -13.93 4.85 -21.81
C ILE A 172 -13.98 3.47 -22.47
N THR A 173 -14.14 2.39 -21.67
CA THR A 173 -14.22 1.02 -22.16
C THR A 173 -15.54 0.34 -21.84
N ASN A 174 -16.52 1.08 -21.33
CA ASN A 174 -17.89 0.61 -21.20
C ASN A 174 -18.56 0.64 -22.57
N GLU A 175 -18.91 -0.56 -23.06
CA GLU A 175 -19.84 -0.77 -24.17
C GLU A 175 -21.28 -0.75 -23.64
#